data_AF-A0A8W7P1C0-F1
#
_entry.id   AF-A0A8W7P1C0-F1
#
_cell.length_a   1.000
_cell.length_b   1.000
_cell.length_c   1.000
_cell.angle_alpha   90.00
_cell.angle_beta   90.00
_cell.angle_gamma   90.00
#
_symmetry.space_group_name_H-M   'P 1'
#
loop_
_entity.id
_entity.type
_entity.pdbx_description
1 polymer ?
#
loop_
_entity_poly.entity_id
_entity_poly.type
_entity_poly.pdbx_seq_one_letter_code
_entity_poly.pdbx_strand_id
1 'polypeptide(L)'
;MKHGPSNAAPPPATAAAAAPAREPYSPNISVSEFTLSKEFVDGTKLMDLTLKQWRIGKPIGKGSFGEIFLASDDIDTPVTSENAKYVVKIEPHSNGPLFVEIHCLLNTAKPTGRCGN
;
A
#
# COMPACT_ATOMS: atom_id res chain seq x y z
N MET A 1 -21.88 38.69 -53.55
CA MET A 1 -22.75 38.23 -52.45
C MET A 1 -22.56 36.72 -52.29
N LYS A 2 -21.73 36.31 -51.33
CA LYS A 2 -22.13 35.60 -50.10
C LYS A 2 -22.70 34.19 -50.34
N HIS A 3 -21.81 33.20 -50.30
CA HIS A 3 -22.14 31.82 -49.93
C HIS A 3 -22.61 31.83 -48.46
N GLY A 4 -23.85 31.41 -48.22
CA GLY A 4 -24.37 31.19 -46.86
C GLY A 4 -24.20 29.72 -46.49
N PRO A 5 -23.64 29.37 -45.30
CA PRO A 5 -23.46 28.00 -44.90
C PRO A 5 -24.79 27.38 -44.41
N SER A 6 -25.01 26.13 -44.82
CA SER A 6 -26.06 25.26 -44.30
C SER A 6 -25.74 24.89 -42.85
N ASN A 7 -26.48 25.44 -41.89
CA ASN A 7 -26.42 25.03 -40.49
C ASN A 7 -27.36 23.84 -40.27
N ALA A 8 -26.81 22.63 -40.28
CA ALA A 8 -27.47 21.47 -39.69
C ALA A 8 -27.48 21.63 -38.16
N ALA A 9 -28.64 21.45 -37.54
CA ALA A 9 -28.79 21.48 -36.09
C ALA A 9 -28.05 20.30 -35.43
N PRO A 10 -27.43 20.46 -34.25
CA PRO A 10 -26.87 19.35 -33.50
C PRO A 10 -27.98 18.41 -32.98
N PRO A 11 -27.71 17.11 -32.80
CA PRO A 11 -28.67 16.18 -32.20
C PRO A 11 -28.97 16.58 -30.74
N PRO A 12 -30.14 16.20 -30.20
CA PRO A 12 -30.48 16.48 -28.82
C PRO A 12 -29.49 15.77 -27.87
N ALA A 13 -28.91 16.53 -26.95
CA ALA A 13 -28.08 15.99 -25.88
C ALA A 13 -28.93 15.08 -25.00
N THR A 14 -28.65 13.77 -25.03
CA THR A 14 -29.20 12.81 -24.07
C THR A 14 -28.82 13.27 -22.66
N ALA A 15 -29.82 13.53 -21.82
CA ALA A 15 -29.63 13.89 -20.42
C ALA A 15 -28.77 12.82 -19.72
N ALA A 16 -27.62 13.24 -19.21
CA ALA A 16 -26.80 12.41 -18.34
C ALA A 16 -27.62 12.09 -17.07
N ALA A 17 -27.88 10.80 -16.84
CA ALA A 17 -28.48 10.34 -15.61
C ALA A 17 -27.59 10.79 -14.43
N ALA A 18 -28.19 11.54 -13.50
CA ALA A 18 -27.52 12.03 -12.31
C ALA A 18 -26.96 10.86 -11.49
N ALA A 19 -25.65 10.85 -11.24
CA ALA A 19 -25.03 9.93 -10.31
C ALA A 19 -25.66 10.11 -8.91
N PRO A 20 -25.91 9.04 -8.14
CA PRO A 20 -26.45 9.18 -6.80
C PRO A 20 -25.49 10.00 -5.93
N ALA A 21 -26.05 10.93 -5.17
CA ALA A 21 -25.31 11.79 -4.24
C ALA A 21 -24.42 10.92 -3.34
N ARG A 22 -23.10 11.12 -3.42
CA ARG A 22 -22.17 10.54 -2.47
C ARG A 22 -22.40 11.23 -1.13
N GLU A 23 -22.76 10.43 -0.12
CA GLU A 23 -22.75 10.84 1.29
C GLU A 23 -21.43 11.56 1.61
N PRO A 24 -21.45 12.66 2.39
CA PRO A 24 -20.25 13.41 2.69
C PRO A 24 -19.24 12.51 3.42
N TYR A 25 -18.05 12.38 2.83
CA TYR A 25 -16.90 11.75 3.46
C TYR A 25 -16.67 12.42 4.82
N SER A 26 -16.97 11.69 5.89
CA SER A 26 -16.73 12.14 7.26
C SER A 26 -15.25 11.90 7.58
N PRO A 27 -14.41 12.94 7.72
CA PRO A 27 -12.97 12.78 7.88
C PRO A 27 -12.55 12.34 9.29
N ASN A 28 -13.52 12.03 10.17
CA ASN A 28 -13.27 11.58 11.52
C ASN A 28 -13.76 10.13 11.69
N ILE A 29 -13.08 9.22 11.00
CA ILE A 29 -12.97 7.86 11.54
C ILE A 29 -12.01 7.99 12.71
N SER A 30 -12.53 7.84 13.92
CA SER A 30 -11.74 7.56 15.12
C SER A 30 -10.73 6.49 14.72
N VAL A 31 -9.45 6.86 14.67
CA VAL A 31 -8.35 5.96 14.33
C VAL A 31 -8.42 4.82 15.33
N SER A 32 -9.03 3.71 14.90
CA SER A 32 -9.02 2.47 15.64
C SER A 32 -7.56 2.20 15.97
N GLU A 33 -7.21 2.22 17.24
CA GLU A 33 -5.83 2.02 17.68
C GLU A 33 -5.43 0.59 17.33
N PHE A 34 -4.97 0.40 16.10
CA PHE A 34 -4.51 -0.89 15.62
C PHE A 34 -3.12 -1.11 16.20
N THR A 35 -3.01 -2.10 17.07
CA THR A 35 -1.73 -2.58 17.61
C THR A 35 -1.69 -4.07 17.35
N LEU A 36 -0.68 -4.53 16.62
CA LEU A 36 -0.42 -5.96 16.50
C LEU A 36 0.23 -6.41 17.81
N SER A 37 -0.47 -7.26 18.56
CA SER A 37 0.07 -7.82 19.79
C SER A 37 1.33 -8.62 19.48
N LYS A 38 2.42 -8.31 20.20
CA LYS A 38 3.74 -8.97 20.06
C LYS A 38 3.66 -10.49 19.92
N GLU A 39 2.78 -11.13 20.69
CA GLU A 39 2.57 -12.58 20.70
C GLU A 39 2.18 -13.18 19.34
N PHE A 40 1.54 -12.39 18.48
CA PHE A 40 1.09 -12.83 17.15
C PHE A 40 2.09 -12.52 16.03
N VAL A 41 3.07 -11.65 16.28
CA VAL A 41 3.97 -11.14 15.23
C VAL A 41 5.40 -11.65 15.42
N ASP A 42 5.90 -11.72 16.65
CA ASP A 42 7.27 -12.12 16.91
C ASP A 42 7.46 -13.62 16.62
N GLY A 43 8.34 -13.93 15.66
CA GLY A 43 8.59 -15.29 15.19
C GLY A 43 7.65 -15.79 14.10
N THR A 44 6.63 -15.01 13.70
CA THR A 44 5.72 -15.38 12.61
C THR A 44 6.48 -15.50 11.29
N LYS A 45 6.23 -16.58 10.55
CA LYS A 45 6.75 -16.80 9.19
C LYS A 45 5.71 -16.31 8.19
N LEU A 46 6.08 -15.33 7.38
CA LEU A 46 5.29 -14.79 6.29
C LEU A 46 5.84 -15.26 4.95
N MET A 47 4.98 -15.29 3.93
CA MET A 47 5.35 -15.51 2.55
C MET A 47 4.89 -14.30 1.72
N ASP A 48 5.80 -13.74 0.93
CA ASP A 48 5.46 -12.63 0.04
C ASP A 48 4.88 -13.11 -1.31
N LEU A 49 4.53 -12.15 -2.17
CA LEU A 49 3.96 -12.42 -3.50
C LEU A 49 4.93 -13.12 -4.47
N THR A 50 6.22 -13.15 -4.16
CA THR A 50 7.26 -13.87 -4.91
C THR A 50 7.56 -15.25 -4.32
N LEU A 51 6.76 -15.70 -3.34
CA LEU A 51 6.93 -16.93 -2.59
C LEU A 51 8.19 -16.97 -1.71
N LYS A 52 8.86 -15.82 -1.50
CA LYS A 52 9.97 -15.74 -0.54
C LYS A 52 9.40 -15.71 0.87
N GLN A 53 10.01 -16.51 1.75
CA GLN A 53 9.63 -16.57 3.15
C GLN A 53 10.46 -15.59 3.99
N TRP A 54 9.83 -15.10 5.04
CA TRP A 54 10.39 -14.11 5.95
C TRP A 54 9.99 -14.46 7.38
N ARG A 55 10.92 -14.37 8.32
CA ARG A 55 10.59 -14.43 9.74
C ARG A 55 10.54 -13.01 10.30
N ILE A 56 9.50 -12.71 11.06
CA ILE A 56 9.32 -11.44 11.74
C ILE A 56 9.95 -11.49 13.13
N GLY A 57 10.48 -10.36 13.59
CA GLY A 57 10.98 -10.14 14.94
C GLY A 57 10.20 -9.08 15.71
N LYS A 58 10.87 -8.43 16.66
CA LYS A 58 10.27 -7.39 17.51
C LYS A 58 9.84 -6.15 16.71
N PRO A 59 8.78 -5.44 17.15
CA PRO A 59 8.44 -4.12 16.62
C PRO A 59 9.54 -3.11 16.91
N ILE A 60 9.76 -2.18 15.98
CA ILE A 60 10.78 -1.12 16.08
C ILE A 60 10.21 0.29 15.91
N GLY A 61 8.96 0.41 15.49
CA GLY A 61 8.31 1.71 15.37
C GLY A 61 6.83 1.57 14.99
N LYS A 62 6.02 2.48 15.52
CA LYS A 62 4.59 2.58 15.21
C LYS A 62 4.28 4.00 14.74
N GLY A 63 3.66 4.11 13.57
CA GLY A 63 3.15 5.35 13.01
C GLY A 63 1.63 5.38 12.98
N SER A 64 1.06 6.46 12.43
CA SER A 64 -0.39 6.59 12.24
C SER A 64 -0.98 5.56 11.29
N PHE A 65 -0.16 5.06 10.35
CA PHE A 65 -0.63 4.19 9.26
C PHE A 65 -0.27 2.72 9.48
N GLY A 66 0.62 2.39 10.41
CA GLY A 66 1.00 1.00 10.65
C GLY A 66 2.17 0.84 11.60
N GLU A 67 2.62 -0.40 11.71
CA GLU A 67 3.70 -0.81 12.58
C GLU A 67 4.82 -1.47 11.78
N ILE A 68 6.06 -1.21 12.18
CA ILE A 68 7.28 -1.70 11.53
C ILE A 68 7.96 -2.70 12.45
N PHE A 69 8.34 -3.84 11.91
CA PHE A 69 8.97 -4.95 12.60
C PHE A 69 10.32 -5.28 11.97
N LEU A 70 11.24 -5.80 12.78
CA LEU A 70 12.43 -6.46 12.26
C LEU A 70 12.05 -7.68 11.41
N ALA A 71 12.86 -7.99 10.40
CA ALA A 71 12.67 -9.18 9.59
C ALA A 71 13.99 -9.80 9.11
N SER A 72 13.95 -11.11 8.87
CA SER A 72 15.04 -11.91 8.32
C SER A 72 14.52 -12.85 7.24
N ASP A 73 15.35 -13.14 6.24
CA ASP A 73 15.13 -14.22 5.27
C ASP A 73 15.75 -15.56 5.69
N ASP A 74 16.56 -15.58 6.76
CA ASP A 74 16.82 -16.81 7.52
C ASP A 74 15.61 -17.07 8.44
N ILE A 75 14.77 -18.01 8.02
CA ILE A 75 13.49 -18.27 8.69
C ILE A 75 13.62 -19.18 9.92
N ASP A 76 14.75 -19.84 10.10
CA ASP A 76 14.93 -20.84 11.16
C ASP A 76 15.61 -20.23 12.39
N THR A 77 16.28 -19.09 12.23
CA THR A 77 16.86 -18.31 13.33
C THR A 77 15.89 -17.24 13.84
N PRO A 78 15.70 -17.07 15.16
CA PRO A 78 14.96 -15.94 15.72
C PRO A 78 15.54 -14.59 15.27
N VAL A 79 14.67 -13.64 14.97
CA VAL A 79 15.08 -12.34 14.45
C VAL A 79 15.43 -11.41 15.62
N THR A 80 16.64 -10.87 15.62
CA THR A 80 17.16 -9.94 16.63
C THR A 80 17.67 -8.67 15.96
N SER A 81 17.92 -7.62 16.75
CA SER A 81 18.44 -6.35 16.22
C SER A 81 19.80 -6.51 15.55
N GLU A 82 20.58 -7.53 15.92
CA GLU A 82 21.92 -7.79 15.39
C GLU A 82 21.89 -8.57 14.06
N ASN A 83 20.85 -9.40 13.83
CA ASN A 83 20.76 -10.26 12.64
C ASN A 83 19.75 -9.78 11.59
N ALA A 84 18.83 -8.88 11.96
CA ALA A 84 17.81 -8.36 11.06
C ALA A 84 18.43 -7.45 10.00
N LYS A 85 18.29 -7.85 8.73
CA LYS A 85 18.70 -7.06 7.56
C LYS A 85 17.54 -6.35 6.88
N TYR A 86 16.31 -6.71 7.25
CA TYR A 86 15.09 -6.28 6.62
C TYR A 86 14.09 -5.79 7.66
N VAL A 87 13.06 -5.12 7.18
CA VAL A 87 11.91 -4.73 7.99
C VAL A 87 10.63 -5.10 7.26
N VAL A 88 9.58 -5.38 8.02
CA VAL A 88 8.22 -5.59 7.50
C VAL A 88 7.33 -4.49 8.07
N LYS A 89 6.60 -3.80 7.20
CA LYS A 89 5.57 -2.83 7.58
C LYS A 89 4.20 -3.49 7.43
N ILE A 90 3.39 -3.46 8.48
CA ILE A 90 2.04 -4.04 8.49
C ILE A 90 1.02 -2.94 8.74
N GLU A 91 0.03 -2.83 7.86
CA GLU A 91 -1.11 -1.91 7.98
C GLU A 91 -2.43 -2.70 7.93
N PRO A 92 -3.51 -2.22 8.57
CA PRO A 92 -4.85 -2.74 8.33
C PRO A 92 -5.19 -2.68 6.84
N HIS A 93 -5.86 -3.70 6.30
CA HIS A 93 -6.24 -3.74 4.89
C HIS A 93 -7.17 -2.58 4.46
N SER A 94 -7.94 -2.02 5.40
CA SER A 94 -8.75 -0.82 5.17
C SER A 94 -7.93 0.46 5.02
N ASN A 95 -6.61 0.42 5.24
CA ASN A 95 -5.72 1.56 5.15
C ASN A 95 -5.05 1.63 3.75
N GLY A 96 -5.16 2.79 3.11
CA GLY A 96 -4.66 3.00 1.74
C GLY A 96 -3.16 3.30 1.55
N PRO A 97 -2.42 3.91 2.50
CA PRO A 97 -1.04 4.34 2.27
C PRO A 97 -0.04 3.24 1.90
N LEU A 98 -0.08 2.06 2.54
CA LEU A 98 0.82 0.95 2.16
C LEU A 98 0.67 0.53 0.70
N PHE A 99 -0.55 0.55 0.17
CA PHE A 99 -0.79 0.25 -1.24
C PHE A 99 -0.08 1.24 -2.17
N VAL A 100 -0.13 2.52 -1.83
CA VAL A 100 0.57 3.58 -2.58
C VAL A 100 2.09 3.41 -2.47
N GLU A 101 2.60 3.12 -1.28
CA GLU A 101 4.03 2.90 -1.04
C GLU A 101 4.58 1.71 -1.83
N ILE A 102 3.89 0.56 -1.82
CA ILE A 102 4.27 -0.63 -2.61
C ILE A 102 4.32 -0.26 -4.10
N HIS A 103 3.31 0.43 -4.62
CA HIS A 103 3.27 0.81 -6.03
C HIS A 103 4.40 1.79 -6.39
N CYS A 104 4.72 2.73 -5.49
CA CYS A 104 5.85 3.64 -5.65
C CYS A 104 7.18 2.86 -5.70
N LEU A 105 7.42 1.97 -4.72
CA LEU A 105 8.64 1.18 -4.62
C LEU A 105 8.84 0.29 -5.84
N LEU A 106 7.81 -0.45 -6.27
CA LEU A 106 7.91 -1.34 -7.44
C LEU A 106 8.26 -0.60 -8.74
N ASN A 107 7.81 0.65 -8.89
CA ASN A 107 8.04 1.43 -10.11
C ASN A 107 9.32 2.27 -10.08
N THR A 108 9.85 2.59 -8.89
CA THR A 108 10.97 3.54 -8.75
C THR A 108 12.25 2.89 -8.22
N ALA A 109 12.15 1.85 -7.38
CA ALA A 109 13.29 1.18 -6.78
C ALA A 109 13.84 0.11 -7.75
N LYS A 110 14.66 0.55 -8.71
CA LYS A 110 15.46 -0.37 -9.53
C LYS A 110 16.58 -0.95 -8.66
N PRO A 111 16.81 -2.28 -8.69
CA PRO A 111 17.98 -2.86 -8.04
C PRO A 111 19.23 -2.24 -8.70
N THR A 112 20.00 -1.45 -7.95
CA THR A 112 21.33 -1.06 -8.39
C THR A 112 22.13 -2.34 -8.51
N GLY A 113 22.46 -2.73 -9.74
CA GLY A 113 23.05 -4.03 -10.04
C GLY A 113 24.26 -4.31 -9.16
N ARG A 114 24.39 -5.57 -8.71
CA ARG A 114 25.69 -6.08 -8.26
C ARG A 114 26.63 -5.93 -9.45
N CYS A 115 27.57 -4.99 -9.35
CA CYS A 115 28.75 -4.99 -10.21
C CYS A 115 29.45 -6.32 -9.96
N GLY A 116 29.35 -7.23 -10.92
CA GLY A 116 29.99 -8.54 -10.87
C GLY A 116 31.51 -8.39 -10.96
N ASN A 117 32.19 -9.13 -10.10
CA ASN A 117 33.60 -9.49 -10.23
C ASN A 117 33.86 -10.29 -11.51
#